data_AF-A0A486XG76-F1
#
_entry.id   AF-A0A486XG76-F1
#
_cell.length_a   1.000
_cell.length_b   1.000
_cell.length_c   1.000
_cell.angle_alpha   90.00
_cell.angle_beta   90.00
_cell.angle_gamma   90.00
#
_symmetry.space_group_name_H-M   'P 1'
#
loop_
_entity.id
_entity.type
_entity.pdbx_description
1 polymer ?
#
loop_
_entity_poly.entity_id
_entity_poly.type
_entity_poly.pdbx_seq_one_letter_code
_entity_poly.pdbx_strand_id
1 'polypeptide(L)'
;MADPHIQSPMDWGDYFTVIIYRLGFVLAAIMTALLPYYPEVAYLGLLSAALCCASSLHIYLKNIRFLLQFATWAALLCHLYGMPQLAMGGALLTLGGLAFKEYFVFVFGD
;
A
#
# COMPACT_ATOMS: atom_id res chain seq x y z
N MET A 1 -2.53 14.75 -13.73
CA MET A 1 -3.40 14.17 -14.76
C MET A 1 -3.46 15.16 -15.90
N ALA A 2 -3.38 14.66 -17.13
CA ALA A 2 -3.59 15.46 -18.33
C ALA A 2 -5.03 15.98 -18.37
N ASP A 3 -5.22 17.04 -19.15
CA ASP A 3 -6.47 17.76 -19.41
C ASP A 3 -7.73 16.84 -19.41
N PRO A 4 -8.76 17.16 -18.60
CA PRO A 4 -9.99 16.36 -18.50
C PRO A 4 -10.80 16.28 -19.80
N HIS A 5 -10.47 17.08 -20.82
CA HIS A 5 -11.07 16.99 -22.16
C HIS A 5 -10.37 15.97 -23.08
N ILE A 6 -9.24 15.40 -22.65
CA ILE A 6 -8.51 14.36 -23.39
C ILE A 6 -8.38 13.14 -22.47
N GLN A 7 -9.33 12.21 -22.61
CA GLN A 7 -9.21 10.89 -22.02
C GLN A 7 -8.20 10.09 -22.85
N SER A 8 -6.96 10.01 -22.38
CA SER A 8 -6.00 9.06 -22.94
C SER A 8 -6.57 7.65 -22.79
N PRO A 9 -6.53 6.79 -23.83
CA PRO A 9 -6.85 5.38 -23.65
C PRO A 9 -5.94 4.82 -22.56
N MET A 10 -6.55 4.13 -21.59
CA MET A 10 -5.84 3.60 -20.44
C MET A 10 -4.92 2.47 -20.89
N ASP A 11 -3.63 2.61 -20.66
CA ASP A 11 -2.63 1.65 -21.08
C ASP A 11 -2.75 0.35 -20.27
N TRP A 12 -2.31 -0.77 -20.87
CA TRP A 12 -2.31 -2.07 -20.20
C TRP A 12 -1.52 -2.07 -18.87
N GLY A 13 -0.48 -1.22 -18.78
CA GLY A 13 0.29 -1.00 -17.56
C GLY A 13 -0.53 -0.40 -16.41
N ASP A 14 -1.45 0.52 -16.71
CA ASP A 14 -2.33 1.13 -15.69
C ASP A 14 -3.34 0.10 -15.16
N TYR A 15 -3.84 -0.79 -16.01
CA TYR A 15 -4.67 -1.91 -15.55
C TYR A 15 -3.91 -2.82 -14.59
N PHE A 16 -2.66 -3.14 -14.91
CA PHE A 16 -1.83 -4.02 -14.07
C PHE A 16 -1.54 -3.40 -12.70
N THR A 17 -1.21 -2.11 -12.64
CA THR A 17 -0.94 -1.42 -11.37
C THR A 17 -2.20 -1.31 -10.51
N VAL A 18 -3.37 -1.06 -11.11
CA VAL A 18 -4.65 -1.05 -10.37
C VAL A 18 -4.98 -2.43 -9.79
N ILE A 19 -4.76 -3.50 -10.54
CA ILE A 19 -4.98 -4.87 -10.06
C ILE A 19 -4.05 -5.18 -8.89
N ILE A 20 -2.75 -4.88 -9.00
CA ILE A 20 -1.79 -5.09 -7.91
C ILE A 20 -2.18 -4.31 -6.67
N TYR A 21 -2.56 -3.04 -6.82
CA TYR A 21 -2.98 -2.20 -5.70
C TYR A 21 -4.19 -2.80 -4.96
N ARG A 22 -5.22 -3.22 -5.71
CA ARG A 22 -6.43 -3.82 -5.11
C ARG A 22 -6.15 -5.16 -4.44
N LEU A 23 -5.35 -6.02 -5.09
CA LEU A 23 -4.95 -7.30 -4.51
C LEU A 23 -4.08 -7.12 -3.26
N GLY A 24 -3.18 -6.13 -3.25
CA GLY A 24 -2.38 -5.79 -2.08
C GLY A 24 -3.24 -5.40 -0.88
N PHE A 25 -4.31 -4.64 -1.10
CA PHE A 25 -5.25 -4.29 -0.04
C PHE A 25 -6.04 -5.49 0.51
N VAL A 26 -6.51 -6.37 -0.37
CA VAL A 26 -7.20 -7.60 0.05
C VAL A 26 -6.25 -8.49 0.85
N LEU A 27 -5.01 -8.63 0.39
CA LEU A 27 -3.97 -9.38 1.07
C LEU A 27 -3.68 -8.78 2.47
N ALA A 28 -3.55 -7.45 2.57
CA ALA A 28 -3.35 -6.77 3.84
C ALA A 28 -4.48 -7.06 4.84
N ALA A 29 -5.74 -7.04 4.41
CA ALA A 29 -6.88 -7.35 5.27
C ALA A 29 -6.85 -8.79 5.78
N ILE A 30 -6.62 -9.76 4.90
CA ILE A 30 -6.53 -11.18 5.27
C ILE A 30 -5.37 -11.41 6.25
N MET A 31 -4.19 -10.85 5.96
CA MET A 31 -3.00 -11.03 6.78
C MET A 31 -3.11 -10.31 8.14
N THR A 32 -3.80 -9.18 8.19
CA THR A 32 -4.13 -8.51 9.46
C THR A 32 -5.06 -9.38 10.33
N ALA A 33 -6.07 -10.02 9.73
CA ALA A 33 -6.95 -10.95 10.44
C ALA A 33 -6.24 -12.23 10.89
N LEU A 34 -5.20 -12.66 10.15
CA LEU A 34 -4.42 -13.86 10.45
C LEU A 34 -3.30 -13.62 11.47
N LEU A 35 -2.98 -12.37 11.77
CA LEU A 35 -1.94 -11.94 12.70
C LEU A 35 -2.00 -12.62 14.09
N PRO A 36 -3.16 -12.79 14.77
CA PRO A 36 -3.22 -13.45 16.07
C PRO A 36 -3.01 -14.98 16.00
N TYR A 37 -3.20 -15.60 14.83
CA TYR A 37 -3.09 -17.06 14.68
C TYR A 37 -1.70 -17.48 14.17
N TYR A 38 -1.18 -16.78 13.16
CA TYR A 38 0.08 -17.11 12.49
C TYR A 38 0.94 -15.86 12.27
N PRO A 39 1.63 -15.36 13.32
CA PRO A 39 2.30 -14.07 13.27
C PRO A 39 3.44 -13.99 12.26
N GLU A 40 4.20 -15.07 12.04
CA GLU A 40 5.32 -15.07 11.07
C GLU A 40 4.84 -14.96 9.63
N VAL A 41 3.81 -15.72 9.27
CA VAL A 41 3.22 -15.71 7.93
C VAL A 41 2.49 -14.40 7.69
N ALA A 42 1.73 -13.92 8.68
CA ALA A 42 1.02 -12.66 8.61
C ALA A 42 1.97 -11.47 8.46
N TYR A 43 3.11 -11.48 9.14
CA TYR A 43 4.13 -10.44 9.01
C TYR A 43 4.69 -10.34 7.59
N LEU A 44 5.10 -11.47 6.99
CA LEU A 44 5.58 -11.49 5.60
C LEU A 44 4.47 -11.13 4.61
N GLY A 45 3.25 -11.57 4.88
CA GLY A 45 2.05 -11.20 4.11
C GLY A 45 1.75 -9.70 4.16
N LEU A 46 1.91 -9.06 5.32
CA LEU A 46 1.74 -7.61 5.48
C LEU A 46 2.83 -6.81 4.78
N LEU A 47 4.09 -7.27 4.84
CA LEU A 47 5.20 -6.63 4.12
C LEU A 47 5.02 -6.70 2.60
N SER A 48 4.65 -7.87 2.08
CA SER A 48 4.37 -8.04 0.66
C SER A 48 3.17 -7.22 0.20
N ALA A 49 2.09 -7.20 0.98
CA ALA A 49 0.94 -6.34 0.74
C ALA A 49 1.31 -4.85 0.70
N ALA A 50 2.08 -4.38 1.69
CA ALA A 50 2.56 -3.00 1.74
C ALA A 50 3.45 -2.66 0.53
N LEU A 51 4.31 -3.59 0.10
CA LEU A 51 5.16 -3.43 -1.09
C LEU A 51 4.33 -3.28 -2.37
N CYS A 52 3.36 -4.16 -2.59
CA CYS A 52 2.44 -4.10 -3.73
C CYS A 52 1.65 -2.79 -3.75
N CYS A 53 1.16 -2.35 -2.59
CA CYS A 53 0.44 -1.09 -2.46
C CYS A 53 1.36 0.12 -2.72
N ALA A 54 2.60 0.10 -2.22
CA ALA A 54 3.57 1.18 -2.41
C ALA A 54 4.10 1.27 -3.84
N SER A 55 4.24 0.15 -4.55
CA SER A 55 4.67 0.13 -5.95
C SER A 55 3.64 0.73 -6.90
N SER A 56 2.36 0.59 -6.58
CA SER A 56 1.24 0.97 -7.43
C SER A 56 0.46 2.17 -6.90
N LEU A 57 1.07 2.95 -5.99
CA LEU A 57 0.46 4.09 -5.33
C LEU A 57 0.39 5.33 -6.24
N HIS A 58 -0.83 5.75 -6.59
CA HIS A 58 -1.08 7.05 -7.23
C HIS A 58 -1.80 8.00 -6.26
N ILE A 59 -1.03 8.83 -5.52
CA ILE A 59 -1.55 9.94 -4.69
C ILE A 59 -1.17 11.28 -5.32
N TYR A 60 -2.13 12.19 -5.50
CA TYR A 60 -1.92 13.50 -6.12
C TYR A 60 -0.86 14.35 -5.39
N LEU A 61 -0.91 14.37 -4.06
CA LEU A 61 0.08 15.04 -3.20
C LEU A 61 1.42 14.31 -3.22
N LYS A 62 2.40 14.90 -3.92
CA LYS A 62 3.75 14.37 -4.11
C LYS A 62 4.47 14.03 -2.79
N ASN A 63 4.33 14.88 -1.76
CA ASN A 63 4.99 14.68 -0.46
C ASN A 63 4.48 13.43 0.26
N ILE A 64 3.16 13.24 0.30
CA ILE A 64 2.53 12.09 0.96
C ILE A 64 2.85 10.80 0.21
N ARG A 65 2.88 10.86 -1.13
CA ARG A 65 3.28 9.71 -1.96
C ARG A 65 4.67 9.22 -1.59
N PHE A 66 5.65 10.12 -1.54
CA PHE A 66 7.01 9.77 -1.17
C PHE A 66 7.12 9.28 0.26
N LEU A 67 6.42 9.91 1.21
CA LEU A 67 6.42 9.48 2.61
C LEU A 67 6.00 8.01 2.75
N LEU A 68 4.87 7.63 2.13
CA LEU A 68 4.35 6.27 2.20
C LEU A 68 5.25 5.27 1.48
N GLN A 69 5.80 5.65 0.33
CA GLN A 69 6.70 4.79 -0.44
C GLN A 69 8.01 4.58 0.32
N PHE A 70 8.66 5.65 0.81
CA PHE A 70 9.88 5.56 1.61
C PHE A 70 9.65 4.82 2.93
N ALA A 71 8.47 4.92 3.56
CA ALA A 71 8.15 4.12 4.74
C ALA A 71 8.17 2.61 4.44
N THR A 72 7.66 2.18 3.28
CA THR A 72 7.73 0.77 2.87
C THR A 72 9.16 0.33 2.52
N TRP A 73 9.93 1.19 1.86
CA TRP A 73 11.35 0.92 1.60
C TRP A 73 12.16 0.81 2.88
N ALA A 74 11.94 1.71 3.83
CA ALA A 74 12.54 1.64 5.16
C ALA A 74 12.13 0.37 5.90
N ALA A 75 10.85 -0.04 5.80
CA ALA A 75 10.38 -1.29 6.37
C ALA A 75 11.11 -2.52 5.80
N LEU A 76 11.33 -2.57 4.49
CA LEU A 76 12.10 -3.65 3.85
C LEU A 76 13.57 -3.66 4.30
N LEU A 77 14.19 -2.48 4.41
CA LEU A 77 15.55 -2.38 4.96
C LEU A 77 15.60 -2.86 6.42
N CYS A 78 14.65 -2.45 7.25
CA CYS A 78 14.55 -2.92 8.63
C CYS A 78 14.36 -4.43 8.71
N HIS A 79 13.59 -5.03 7.79
CA HIS A 79 13.47 -6.48 7.70
C HIS A 79 14.81 -7.16 7.37
N LEU A 80 15.57 -6.61 6.41
CA LEU A 80 16.89 -7.14 6.03
C LEU A 80 17.92 -7.03 7.16
N TYR A 81 17.87 -5.96 7.97
CA TYR A 81 18.77 -5.79 9.13
C TYR A 81 18.30 -6.53 10.39
N GLY A 82 17.25 -7.35 10.31
CA GLY A 82 16.77 -8.16 11.44
C GLY A 82 16.00 -7.37 12.49
N MET A 83 15.37 -6.25 12.12
CA MET A 83 14.50 -5.43 12.97
C MET A 83 13.02 -5.58 12.56
N PRO A 84 12.36 -6.72 12.87
CA PRO A 84 11.02 -7.03 12.38
C PRO A 84 9.94 -6.12 12.97
N GLN A 85 10.08 -5.63 14.20
CA GLN A 85 9.11 -4.73 14.82
C GLN A 85 9.06 -3.37 14.10
N LEU A 86 10.22 -2.84 13.70
CA LEU A 86 10.29 -1.59 12.94
C LEU A 86 9.76 -1.78 11.51
N ALA A 87 10.06 -2.93 10.90
CA ALA A 87 9.55 -3.29 9.59
C ALA A 87 8.02 -3.39 9.57
N MET A 88 7.44 -4.02 10.59
CA MET A 88 5.99 -4.11 10.76
C MET A 88 5.38 -2.72 10.96
N GLY A 89 6.00 -1.86 11.77
CA GLY A 89 5.55 -0.48 11.95
C GLY A 89 5.52 0.33 10.65
N GLY A 90 6.56 0.23 9.82
CA GLY A 90 6.60 0.90 8.52
C GLY A 90 5.58 0.33 7.52
N ALA A 91 5.36 -0.99 7.51
CA ALA A 91 4.32 -1.62 6.69
C ALA A 91 2.91 -1.15 7.10
N LEU A 92 2.63 -1.12 8.40
CA LEU A 92 1.36 -0.64 8.95
C LEU A 92 1.16 0.86 8.73
N LEU A 93 2.22 1.68 8.78
CA LEU A 93 2.15 3.09 8.45
C LEU A 93 1.70 3.30 7.00
N THR A 94 2.29 2.57 6.05
CA THR A 94 1.90 2.66 4.64
C THR A 94 0.48 2.18 4.42
N LEU A 95 0.13 1.00 4.94
CA LEU A 95 -1.21 0.42 4.81
C LEU A 95 -2.28 1.26 5.51
N GLY A 96 -2.00 1.79 6.70
CA GLY A 96 -2.90 2.65 7.46
C GLY A 96 -3.12 4.01 6.81
N GLY A 97 -2.04 4.64 6.30
CA GLY A 97 -2.15 5.89 5.55
C GLY A 97 -2.96 5.73 4.26
N LEU A 98 -2.87 4.56 3.64
CA LEU A 98 -3.67 4.19 2.48
C LEU A 98 -5.13 3.92 2.83
N ALA A 99 -5.40 3.16 3.89
CA ALA A 99 -6.77 2.90 4.36
C ALA A 99 -7.48 4.19 4.75
N PHE A 100 -6.75 5.12 5.39
CA PHE A 100 -7.26 6.44 5.74
C PHE A 100 -7.64 7.25 4.49
N LYS A 101 -6.79 7.27 3.45
CA LYS A 101 -7.12 7.90 2.17
C LYS A 101 -8.41 7.32 1.60
N GLU A 102 -8.53 6.00 1.54
CA GLU A 102 -9.69 5.32 0.96
C GLU A 102 -10.97 5.60 1.76
N TYR A 103 -10.89 5.64 3.10
CA TYR A 103 -12.01 5.99 3.97
C TYR A 103 -12.60 7.37 3.67
N PHE A 104 -11.76 8.39 3.43
CA PHE A 104 -12.25 9.72 3.07
C PHE A 104 -12.95 9.73 1.71
N VAL A 105 -12.46 8.94 0.75
CA VAL A 105 -13.11 8.79 -0.56
C VAL A 105 -14.48 8.12 -0.42
N PHE A 106 -14.63 7.13 0.47
CA PHE A 106 -15.91 6.47 0.71
C PHE A 106 -16.90 7.30 1.56
N VAL A 107 -16.43 8.15 2.47
CA VAL A 107 -17.31 8.93 3.38
C VAL A 107 -17.75 10.27 2.79
N PHE A 108 -16.92 10.91 1.98
CA PHE A 108 -17.22 12.21 1.35
C PHE A 108 -17.50 12.08 -0.16
N GLY A 109 -17.65 10.86 -0.66
CA GLY A 109 -17.82 10.53 -2.07
C GLY A 109 -19.25 10.30 -2.55
N ASP A 110 -20.27 10.63 -1.73
CA ASP A 110 -21.68 10.76 -2.14
C ASP A 110 -22.12 12.24 -2.13
#